data_AF-A0A8B8M2E1-F1
#
_entry.id   AF-A0A8B8M2E1-F1
#
_cell.length_a   1.000
_cell.length_b   1.000
_cell.length_c   1.000
_cell.angle_alpha   90.00
_cell.angle_beta   90.00
_cell.angle_gamma   90.00
#
_symmetry.space_group_name_H-M   'P 1'
#
loop_
_entity.id
_entity.type
_entity.pdbx_description
1 polymer ?
#
loop_
_entity_poly.entity_id
_entity_poly.type
_entity_poly.pdbx_seq_one_letter_code
_entity_poly.pdbx_strand_id
1 'polypeptide(L)'
;MEPISKFPYAHQPIRSNSFSSRVHPASERVEALLNHLKPHHSQHVSSTICLEAETVQNDLVMLAEVYNCMEELFHSPQTQQTLLRYQDGKLVEEALSDSVTLLDTCGCARDLLLDLKEHMQTLHSAIRRRRGDSSIESSISAYDSFRRKAKKLIAKQLGQLKKMQNKVNSFSLVDQDQQLTFLARVLREASTITISISRCLLVFLSMPTLGTKGSSLISKLKPMVLFSSQKEHKNTNGVADLSNALSSLLGREKNRDCNGEFQRALRVLETLNVNIDGLEGGLDCIYRCLVKNRVSFLNMLTQ
;
A
#
# COMPACT_ATOMS: atom_id res chain seq x y z
N MET A 1 84.26 -32.47 6.81
CA MET A 1 83.61 -32.72 8.11
C MET A 1 82.75 -31.52 8.43
N GLU A 2 81.46 -31.81 8.56
CA GLU A 2 80.31 -31.09 9.14
C GLU A 2 80.21 -29.54 9.15
N PRO A 3 79.05 -29.00 8.74
CA PRO A 3 78.68 -27.58 8.83
C PRO A 3 77.83 -27.29 10.08
N ILE A 4 77.90 -26.07 10.64
CA ILE A 4 76.92 -25.61 11.64
C ILE A 4 76.43 -24.18 11.36
N SER A 5 75.11 -24.13 11.08
CA SER A 5 74.13 -23.11 11.47
C SER A 5 74.21 -21.69 10.89
N LYS A 6 73.37 -21.44 9.87
CA LYS A 6 72.69 -20.15 9.68
C LYS A 6 71.19 -20.37 9.89
N PHE A 7 70.65 -19.78 10.96
CA PHE A 7 69.21 -19.69 11.19
C PHE A 7 68.55 -18.83 10.10
N PRO A 8 67.46 -19.26 9.45
CA PRO A 8 66.64 -18.37 8.66
C PRO A 8 65.65 -17.64 9.58
N TYR A 9 65.66 -16.31 9.53
CA TYR A 9 64.59 -15.48 10.09
C TYR A 9 63.28 -15.83 9.36
N ALA A 10 62.39 -16.56 10.04
CA ALA A 10 61.02 -16.71 9.60
C ALA A 10 60.30 -15.38 9.85
N HIS A 11 60.05 -14.62 8.79
CA HIS A 11 59.07 -13.54 8.82
C HIS A 11 57.71 -14.16 9.16
N GLN A 12 57.24 -13.96 10.40
CA GLN A 12 55.84 -14.19 10.72
C GLN A 12 55.00 -13.21 9.89
N PRO A 13 54.06 -13.68 9.05
CA PRO A 13 53.10 -12.77 8.45
C PRO A 13 52.22 -12.26 9.58
N ILE A 14 52.31 -10.96 9.85
CA ILE A 14 51.30 -10.23 10.62
C ILE A 14 50.00 -10.44 9.85
N ARG A 15 49.15 -11.36 10.32
CA ARG A 15 47.79 -11.49 9.81
C ARG A 15 47.02 -10.27 10.28
N SER A 16 46.93 -9.29 9.38
CA SER A 16 45.95 -8.22 9.47
C SER A 16 44.57 -8.87 9.43
N ASN A 17 43.96 -9.07 10.59
CA ASN A 17 42.54 -9.35 10.68
C ASN A 17 41.79 -8.03 10.44
N SER A 18 41.78 -7.57 9.19
CA SER A 18 40.71 -6.67 8.74
C SER A 18 39.44 -7.51 8.75
N PHE A 19 38.78 -7.56 9.91
CA PHE A 19 37.38 -7.97 9.99
C PHE A 19 36.66 -7.16 8.92
N SER A 20 36.09 -7.82 7.91
CA SER A 20 35.07 -7.13 7.11
C SER A 20 34.03 -6.70 8.14
N SER A 21 33.68 -5.42 8.16
CA SER A 21 32.48 -4.96 8.85
C SER A 21 31.32 -5.78 8.27
N ARG A 22 30.96 -6.90 8.91
CA ARG A 22 29.82 -7.71 8.48
C ARG A 22 28.61 -6.81 8.67
N VAL A 23 28.16 -6.23 7.57
CA VAL A 23 26.87 -5.57 7.50
C VAL A 23 25.84 -6.61 7.93
N HIS A 24 24.96 -6.23 8.85
CA HIS A 24 23.98 -7.17 9.40
C HIS A 24 23.12 -7.72 8.24
N PRO A 25 22.90 -9.04 8.12
CA PRO A 25 22.16 -9.61 6.98
C PRO A 25 20.77 -8.99 6.77
N ALA A 26 20.09 -8.59 7.85
CA ALA A 26 18.81 -7.87 7.76
C ALA A 26 18.94 -6.46 7.14
N SER A 27 20.08 -5.78 7.32
CA SER A 27 20.35 -4.46 6.74
C SER A 27 20.49 -4.53 5.22
N GLU A 28 21.21 -5.53 4.70
CA GLU A 28 21.35 -5.75 3.25
C GLU A 28 20.00 -6.12 2.63
N ARG A 29 19.24 -7.00 3.29
CA ARG A 29 17.93 -7.45 2.83
C ARG A 29 16.91 -6.32 2.78
N VAL A 30 16.80 -5.51 3.84
CA VAL A 30 15.86 -4.38 3.85
C VAL A 30 16.23 -3.35 2.79
N GLU A 31 17.52 -3.09 2.57
CA GLU A 31 17.98 -2.15 1.54
C GLU A 31 17.66 -2.65 0.13
N ALA A 32 17.85 -3.94 -0.14
CA ALA A 32 17.47 -4.55 -1.42
C ALA A 32 15.96 -4.44 -1.69
N LEU A 33 15.12 -4.76 -0.69
CA LEU A 33 13.67 -4.67 -0.82
C LEU A 33 13.18 -3.23 -1.02
N LEU A 34 13.74 -2.28 -0.26
CA LEU A 34 13.42 -0.85 -0.42
C LEU A 34 13.81 -0.36 -1.82
N ASN A 35 15.01 -0.71 -2.29
CA ASN A 35 15.47 -0.34 -3.63
C ASN A 35 14.65 -0.97 -4.76
N HIS A 36 14.05 -2.14 -4.52
CA HIS A 36 13.13 -2.78 -5.47
C HIS A 36 11.80 -2.02 -5.56
N LEU A 37 11.24 -1.57 -4.43
CA LEU A 37 9.95 -0.85 -4.40
C LEU A 37 10.07 0.64 -4.77
N LYS A 38 11.25 1.24 -4.60
CA LYS A 38 11.50 2.68 -4.80
C LYS A 38 11.17 3.21 -6.20
N PRO A 39 11.50 2.54 -7.32
CA PRO A 39 11.20 3.05 -8.66
C PRO A 39 9.70 3.24 -8.90
N HIS A 40 8.87 2.40 -8.29
CA HIS A 40 7.41 2.40 -8.44
C HIS A 40 6.72 3.47 -7.58
N HIS A 41 7.42 4.01 -6.59
CA HIS A 41 6.82 4.84 -5.54
C HIS A 41 7.60 6.11 -5.21
N SER A 42 8.64 6.43 -5.98
CA SER A 42 9.37 7.70 -5.89
C SER A 42 8.53 8.86 -6.47
N GLN A 43 8.77 10.06 -5.94
CA GLN A 43 7.87 11.22 -5.81
C GLN A 43 7.31 11.83 -7.13
N HIS A 44 7.53 11.24 -8.30
CA HIS A 44 7.19 11.83 -9.59
C HIS A 44 6.63 10.87 -10.65
N VAL A 45 6.08 9.70 -10.28
CA VAL A 45 5.44 8.84 -11.29
C VAL A 45 4.00 9.29 -11.55
N SER A 46 3.76 9.70 -12.78
CA SER A 46 2.44 9.91 -13.38
C SER A 46 1.56 8.67 -13.16
N SER A 47 0.68 8.77 -12.16
CA SER A 47 -0.64 8.18 -11.85
C SER A 47 -1.22 6.95 -12.58
N THR A 48 -0.58 6.35 -13.58
CA THR A 48 -1.19 5.32 -14.45
C THR A 48 -0.74 3.90 -14.10
N ILE A 49 0.44 3.72 -13.49
CA ILE A 49 1.05 2.40 -13.23
C ILE A 49 0.47 1.72 -11.98
N CYS A 50 -0.09 2.50 -11.03
CA CYS A 50 -0.51 2.00 -9.72
C CYS A 50 -1.96 1.49 -9.64
N LEU A 51 -2.64 1.33 -10.79
CA LEU A 51 -4.09 1.05 -10.83
C LEU A 51 -4.46 -0.43 -11.01
N GLU A 52 -3.48 -1.27 -11.32
CA GLU A 52 -3.71 -2.70 -11.50
C GLU A 52 -3.69 -3.42 -10.14
N ALA A 53 -4.73 -4.21 -9.87
CA ALA A 53 -4.87 -4.92 -8.61
C ALA A 53 -3.67 -5.84 -8.34
N GLU A 54 -3.18 -6.53 -9.37
CA GLU A 54 -2.03 -7.43 -9.27
C GLU A 54 -0.75 -6.69 -8.83
N THR A 55 -0.48 -5.51 -9.39
CA THR A 55 0.66 -4.67 -8.98
C THR A 55 0.54 -4.28 -7.51
N VAL A 56 -0.63 -3.79 -7.09
CA VAL A 56 -0.87 -3.39 -5.69
C VAL A 56 -0.76 -4.59 -4.75
N GLN A 57 -1.23 -5.77 -5.15
CA GLN A 57 -1.09 -7.01 -4.37
C GLN A 57 0.39 -7.39 -4.21
N ASN A 58 1.16 -7.39 -5.29
CA ASN A 58 2.59 -7.70 -5.24
C ASN A 58 3.34 -6.69 -4.36
N ASP A 59 3.02 -5.40 -4.48
CA ASP A 59 3.62 -4.34 -3.66
C ASP A 59 3.28 -4.53 -2.17
N LEU A 60 2.05 -4.94 -1.83
CA LEU A 60 1.65 -5.27 -0.46
C LEU A 60 2.44 -6.47 0.10
N VAL A 61 2.68 -7.50 -0.70
CA VAL A 61 3.48 -8.66 -0.29
C VAL A 61 4.93 -8.24 -0.01
N MET A 62 5.54 -7.52 -0.94
CA MET A 62 6.92 -7.03 -0.81
C MET A 62 7.07 -6.07 0.37
N LEU A 63 6.07 -5.21 0.61
CA LEU A 63 6.06 -4.32 1.76
C LEU A 63 5.99 -5.10 3.09
N ALA A 64 5.31 -6.25 3.12
CA ALA A 64 5.25 -7.09 4.32
C ALA A 64 6.62 -7.66 4.63
N GLU A 65 7.36 -8.07 3.60
CA GLU A 65 8.75 -8.50 3.74
C GLU A 65 9.64 -7.37 4.27
N VAL A 66 9.48 -6.13 3.77
CA VAL A 66 10.21 -4.96 4.31
C VAL A 66 9.97 -4.81 5.81
N TYR A 67 8.72 -4.85 6.26
CA TYR A 67 8.39 -4.70 7.68
C TYR A 67 8.86 -5.88 8.54
N ASN A 68 8.90 -7.09 8.01
CA ASN A 68 9.48 -8.25 8.71
C ASN A 68 11.01 -8.11 8.82
N CYS A 69 11.70 -7.62 7.78
CA CYS A 69 13.14 -7.34 7.84
C CYS A 69 13.46 -6.23 8.84
N MET A 70 12.61 -5.20 8.87
CA MET A 70 12.69 -4.11 9.85
C MET A 70 12.53 -4.64 11.28
N GLU A 71 11.56 -5.52 11.53
CA GLU A 71 11.37 -6.15 12.83
C GLU A 71 12.67 -6.85 13.30
N GLU A 72 13.29 -7.66 12.46
CA GLU A 72 14.58 -8.32 12.76
C GLU A 72 15.72 -7.32 13.00
N LEU A 73 15.81 -6.28 12.17
CA LEU A 73 16.84 -5.23 12.28
C LEU A 73 16.72 -4.45 13.59
N PHE A 74 15.48 -4.12 13.98
CA PHE A 74 15.17 -3.34 15.16
C PHE A 74 15.16 -4.18 16.44
N HIS A 75 15.11 -5.51 16.36
CA HIS A 75 15.21 -6.37 17.55
C HIS A 75 16.62 -6.41 18.16
N SER A 76 17.65 -5.98 17.42
CA SER A 76 19.03 -5.93 17.91
C SER A 76 19.22 -4.89 19.03
N PRO A 77 19.81 -5.25 20.19
CA PRO A 77 20.06 -4.31 21.28
C PRO A 77 20.87 -3.08 20.87
N GLN A 78 21.85 -3.26 19.96
CA GLN A 78 22.65 -2.15 19.46
C GLN A 78 21.80 -1.17 18.63
N THR A 79 20.92 -1.69 17.78
CA THR A 79 19.98 -0.87 17.01
C THR A 79 19.04 -0.08 17.91
N GLN A 80 18.48 -0.75 18.93
CA GLN A 80 17.58 -0.12 19.89
C GLN A 80 18.29 1.01 20.66
N GLN A 81 19.49 0.75 21.19
CA GLN A 81 20.27 1.78 21.88
C GLN A 81 20.58 2.97 20.98
N THR A 82 20.96 2.74 19.71
CA THR A 82 21.22 3.82 18.75
C THR A 82 19.96 4.67 18.50
N LEU A 83 18.79 4.04 18.35
CA LEU A 83 17.53 4.74 18.14
C LEU A 83 17.06 5.52 19.38
N LEU A 84 17.21 4.94 20.57
CA LEU A 84 16.79 5.55 21.85
C LEU A 84 17.71 6.71 22.25
N ARG A 85 19.02 6.62 21.96
CA ARG A 85 19.96 7.72 22.23
C ARG A 85 19.69 8.97 21.40
N TYR A 86 19.14 8.81 20.19
CA TYR A 86 18.87 9.94 19.33
C TYR A 86 17.66 10.73 19.83
N GLN A 87 17.91 11.94 20.35
CA GLN A 87 16.89 12.86 20.84
C GLN A 87 15.86 12.16 21.75
N ASP A 88 16.34 11.29 22.64
CA ASP A 88 15.50 10.54 23.59
C ASP A 88 14.41 9.69 22.90
N GLY A 89 14.79 8.95 21.85
CA GLY A 89 13.89 8.05 21.15
C GLY A 89 12.93 8.72 20.16
N LYS A 90 13.11 10.01 19.85
CA LYS A 90 12.21 10.77 18.96
C LYS A 90 11.88 10.08 17.63
N LEU A 91 12.84 9.40 17.01
CA LEU A 91 12.60 8.65 15.76
C LEU A 91 11.58 7.52 15.96
N VAL A 92 11.67 6.83 17.11
CA VAL A 92 10.77 5.75 17.49
C VAL A 92 9.38 6.32 17.81
N GLU A 93 9.32 7.44 18.53
CA GLU A 93 8.06 8.14 18.81
C GLU A 93 7.36 8.64 17.55
N GLU A 94 8.12 9.22 16.61
CA GLU A 94 7.60 9.65 15.31
C GLU A 94 7.06 8.46 14.50
N ALA A 95 7.82 7.37 14.42
CA ALA A 95 7.39 6.13 13.76
C ALA A 95 6.12 5.54 14.42
N LEU A 96 6.02 5.59 15.74
CA LEU A 96 4.83 5.19 16.49
C LEU A 96 3.63 6.09 16.19
N SER A 97 3.82 7.41 16.20
CA SER A 97 2.76 8.36 15.84
C SER A 97 2.26 8.11 14.41
N ASP A 98 3.17 7.88 13.49
CA ASP A 98 2.88 7.68 12.07
C ASP A 98 2.18 6.33 11.83
N SER A 99 2.57 5.28 12.58
CA SER A 99 1.94 3.95 12.49
C SER A 99 0.44 3.96 12.81
N VAL A 100 -0.06 4.88 13.65
CA VAL A 100 -1.49 5.02 13.93
C VAL A 100 -2.24 5.40 12.66
N THR A 101 -1.74 6.39 11.91
CA THR A 101 -2.39 6.84 10.67
C THR A 101 -2.39 5.74 9.62
N LEU A 102 -1.32 4.96 9.54
CA LEU A 102 -1.22 3.81 8.62
C LEU A 102 -2.20 2.70 9.00
N LEU A 103 -2.28 2.33 10.29
CA LEU A 103 -3.22 1.32 10.78
C LEU A 103 -4.68 1.73 10.59
N ASP A 104 -5.02 3.00 10.86
CA ASP A 104 -6.36 3.56 10.61
C ASP A 104 -6.72 3.51 9.11
N THR A 105 -5.74 3.82 8.25
CA THR A 105 -5.91 3.74 6.79
C THR A 105 -6.14 2.30 6.34
N CYS A 106 -5.34 1.35 6.84
CA CYS A 106 -5.51 -0.07 6.55
C CYS A 106 -6.86 -0.59 7.04
N GLY A 107 -7.29 -0.21 8.25
CA GLY A 107 -8.61 -0.56 8.78
C GLY A 107 -9.74 -0.04 7.88
N CYS A 108 -9.69 1.25 7.53
CA CYS A 108 -10.66 1.84 6.60
C CYS A 108 -10.66 1.14 5.23
N ALA A 109 -9.51 0.77 4.68
CA ALA A 109 -9.44 0.06 3.41
C ALA A 109 -10.00 -1.38 3.50
N ARG A 110 -9.77 -2.07 4.63
CA ARG A 110 -10.36 -3.40 4.91
C ARG A 110 -11.89 -3.33 4.94
N ASP A 111 -12.43 -2.37 5.68
CA ASP A 111 -13.89 -2.18 5.77
C ASP A 111 -14.50 -1.89 4.39
N LEU A 112 -13.84 -1.05 3.58
CA LEU A 112 -14.29 -0.75 2.23
C LEU A 112 -14.25 -1.97 1.29
N LEU A 113 -13.23 -2.83 1.41
CA LEU A 113 -13.13 -4.07 0.62
C LEU A 113 -14.26 -5.04 1.00
N LEU A 114 -14.52 -5.21 2.30
CA LEU A 114 -15.59 -6.07 2.82
C LEU A 114 -16.97 -5.58 2.35
N ASP A 115 -17.27 -4.30 2.49
CA ASP A 115 -18.53 -3.70 2.03
C ASP A 115 -18.70 -3.86 0.50
N LEU A 116 -17.62 -3.62 -0.27
CA LEU A 116 -17.64 -3.78 -1.73
C LEU A 116 -17.95 -5.22 -2.11
N LYS A 117 -17.36 -6.20 -1.42
CA LYS A 117 -17.59 -7.63 -1.62
C LYS A 117 -19.05 -8.00 -1.35
N GLU A 118 -19.65 -7.50 -0.28
CA GLU A 118 -21.08 -7.73 0.03
C GLU A 118 -22.00 -7.18 -1.07
N HIS A 119 -21.73 -5.95 -1.52
CA HIS A 119 -22.48 -5.35 -2.63
C HIS A 119 -22.33 -6.14 -3.93
N MET A 120 -21.12 -6.62 -4.23
CA MET A 120 -20.84 -7.45 -5.40
C MET A 120 -21.58 -8.78 -5.35
N GLN A 121 -21.62 -9.45 -4.20
CA GLN A 121 -22.37 -10.70 -4.02
C GLN A 121 -23.88 -10.49 -4.21
N THR A 122 -24.40 -9.37 -3.71
CA THR A 122 -25.82 -8.99 -3.88
C THR A 122 -26.13 -8.72 -5.35
N LEU A 123 -25.30 -7.93 -6.04
CA LEU A 123 -25.43 -7.65 -7.47
C LEU A 123 -25.36 -8.94 -8.30
N HIS A 124 -24.35 -9.77 -8.05
CA HIS A 124 -24.14 -11.04 -8.74
C HIS A 124 -25.37 -11.95 -8.57
N SER A 125 -25.89 -12.06 -7.35
CA SER A 125 -27.09 -12.82 -7.03
C SER A 125 -28.35 -12.31 -7.75
N ALA A 126 -28.55 -11.00 -7.80
CA ALA A 126 -29.70 -10.38 -8.46
C ALA A 126 -29.64 -10.60 -9.98
N ILE A 127 -28.46 -10.39 -10.58
CA ILE A 127 -28.23 -10.55 -12.02
C ILE A 127 -28.36 -12.02 -12.43
N ARG A 128 -27.70 -12.95 -11.72
CA ARG A 128 -27.70 -14.38 -12.06
C ARG A 128 -29.10 -14.99 -12.01
N ARG A 129 -29.88 -14.65 -10.98
CA ARG A 129 -31.23 -15.20 -10.80
C ARG A 129 -32.29 -14.52 -11.69
N ARG A 130 -31.92 -13.46 -12.42
CA ARG A 130 -32.84 -12.63 -13.22
C ARG A 130 -34.12 -12.30 -12.43
N ARG A 131 -33.98 -11.83 -11.18
CA ARG A 131 -35.10 -11.55 -10.22
C ARG A 131 -36.03 -10.39 -10.64
N GLY A 132 -36.16 -10.12 -11.93
CA GLY A 132 -36.84 -8.96 -12.49
C GLY A 132 -35.99 -7.69 -12.41
N ASP A 133 -36.33 -6.72 -13.26
CA ASP A 133 -35.60 -5.46 -13.38
C ASP A 133 -35.55 -4.68 -12.06
N SER A 134 -36.65 -4.69 -11.29
CA SER A 134 -36.76 -3.96 -10.01
C SER A 134 -35.76 -4.44 -8.94
N SER A 135 -35.51 -5.75 -8.85
CA SER A 135 -34.53 -6.32 -7.91
C SER A 135 -33.09 -5.92 -8.29
N ILE A 136 -32.80 -5.87 -9.59
CA ILE A 136 -31.48 -5.50 -10.11
C ILE A 136 -31.27 -3.99 -9.92
N GLU A 137 -32.25 -3.16 -10.27
CA GLU A 137 -32.22 -1.70 -10.06
C GLU A 137 -32.03 -1.35 -8.57
N SER A 138 -32.74 -2.02 -7.66
CA SER A 138 -32.56 -1.84 -6.21
C SER A 138 -31.13 -2.18 -5.76
N SER A 139 -30.56 -3.29 -6.24
CA SER A 139 -29.19 -3.70 -5.91
C SER A 139 -28.15 -2.70 -6.45
N ILE A 140 -28.37 -2.16 -7.66
CA ILE A 140 -27.51 -1.13 -8.25
C ILE A 140 -27.61 0.18 -7.46
N SER A 141 -28.80 0.57 -7.00
CA SER A 141 -29.02 1.75 -6.16
C SER A 141 -28.33 1.64 -4.79
N ALA A 142 -28.33 0.43 -4.20
CA ALA A 142 -27.61 0.17 -2.96
C ALA A 142 -26.09 0.32 -3.15
N TYR A 143 -25.52 -0.29 -4.20
CA TYR A 143 -24.11 -0.12 -4.58
C TYR A 143 -23.77 1.36 -4.85
N ASP A 144 -24.66 2.11 -5.50
CA ASP A 144 -24.48 3.53 -5.76
C ASP A 144 -24.40 4.36 -4.48
N SER A 145 -25.24 4.03 -3.51
CA SER A 145 -25.25 4.67 -2.20
C SER A 145 -23.96 4.39 -1.42
N PHE A 146 -23.47 3.15 -1.46
CA PHE A 146 -22.17 2.76 -0.90
C PHE A 146 -21.03 3.52 -1.57
N ARG A 147 -20.98 3.57 -2.91
CA ARG A 147 -19.98 4.35 -3.66
C ARG A 147 -19.87 5.78 -3.16
N ARG A 148 -21.01 6.45 -2.98
CA ARG A 148 -21.06 7.85 -2.52
C ARG A 148 -20.49 8.01 -1.11
N LYS A 149 -20.68 7.03 -0.22
CA LYS A 149 -20.09 7.01 1.13
C LYS A 149 -18.58 6.72 1.05
N ALA A 150 -18.18 5.68 0.33
CA ALA A 150 -16.80 5.28 0.13
C ALA A 150 -15.94 6.42 -0.42
N LYS A 151 -16.44 7.17 -1.42
CA LYS A 151 -15.75 8.35 -1.97
C LYS A 151 -15.38 9.39 -0.91
N LYS A 152 -16.25 9.63 0.07
CA LYS A 152 -15.99 10.60 1.16
C LYS A 152 -14.92 10.07 2.11
N LEU A 153 -14.98 8.78 2.46
CA LEU A 153 -14.00 8.12 3.32
C LEU A 153 -12.62 8.10 2.67
N ILE A 154 -12.54 7.68 1.40
CA ILE A 154 -11.30 7.68 0.61
C ILE A 154 -10.67 9.08 0.55
N ALA A 155 -11.47 10.12 0.24
CA ALA A 155 -10.96 11.49 0.20
C ALA A 155 -10.38 11.95 1.54
N LYS A 156 -11.01 11.57 2.65
CA LYS A 156 -10.53 11.85 4.01
C LYS A 156 -9.17 11.16 4.26
N GLN A 157 -9.08 9.87 3.97
CA GLN A 157 -7.85 9.07 4.17
C GLN A 157 -6.69 9.59 3.31
N LEU A 158 -6.93 9.87 2.02
CA LEU A 158 -5.93 10.47 1.14
C LEU A 158 -5.42 11.81 1.68
N GLY A 159 -6.30 12.61 2.31
CA GLY A 159 -5.93 13.84 2.99
C GLY A 159 -5.01 13.61 4.20
N GLN A 160 -5.30 12.60 5.03
CA GLN A 160 -4.47 12.23 6.18
C GLN A 160 -3.09 11.72 5.72
N LEU A 161 -3.05 10.81 4.75
CA LEU A 161 -1.82 10.31 4.14
C LEU A 161 -0.97 11.45 3.54
N LYS A 162 -1.61 12.46 2.93
CA LYS A 162 -0.90 13.64 2.39
C LYS A 162 -0.23 14.47 3.50
N LYS A 163 -0.92 14.70 4.61
CA LYS A 163 -0.34 15.40 5.77
C LYS A 163 0.85 14.62 6.34
N MET A 164 0.68 13.30 6.50
CA MET A 164 1.73 12.40 6.96
C MET A 164 2.95 12.44 6.02
N GLN A 165 2.76 12.33 4.70
CA GLN A 165 3.86 12.41 3.74
C GLN A 165 4.64 13.72 3.84
N ASN A 166 3.96 14.86 4.02
CA ASN A 166 4.63 16.14 4.18
C ASN A 166 5.51 16.18 5.43
N LYS A 167 5.04 15.59 6.55
CA LYS A 167 5.83 15.42 7.78
C LYS A 167 7.06 14.55 7.52
N VAL A 168 6.88 13.39 6.90
CA VAL A 168 7.97 12.45 6.53
C VAL A 168 9.02 13.13 5.62
N ASN A 169 8.59 13.99 4.69
CA ASN A 169 9.49 14.72 3.80
C ASN A 169 10.23 15.87 4.48
N SER A 170 9.64 16.47 5.52
CA SER A 170 10.27 17.56 6.28
C SER A 170 11.34 17.08 7.26
N PHE A 171 11.45 15.77 7.47
CA PHE A 171 12.47 15.18 8.33
C PHE A 171 13.86 15.37 7.72
N SER A 172 14.72 16.11 8.41
CA SER A 172 16.15 16.21 8.11
C SER A 172 16.97 15.66 9.29
N LEU A 173 17.90 14.78 8.95
CA LEU A 173 18.92 14.33 9.89
C LEU A 173 20.17 15.16 9.63
N VAL A 174 20.64 15.92 10.62
CA VAL A 174 21.86 16.74 10.52
C VAL A 174 22.94 16.14 11.41
N ASP A 175 24.09 15.84 10.81
CA ASP A 175 25.36 15.49 11.48
C ASP A 175 25.26 14.37 12.53
N GLN A 176 25.02 13.13 12.07
CA GLN A 176 24.79 11.97 12.91
C GLN A 176 25.60 10.75 12.45
N ASP A 177 25.72 9.77 13.35
CA ASP A 177 26.34 8.47 13.12
C ASP A 177 25.80 7.77 11.85
N GLN A 178 26.67 7.03 11.15
CA GLN A 178 26.35 6.32 9.92
C GLN A 178 25.25 5.26 10.16
N GLN A 179 25.28 4.59 11.31
CA GLN A 179 24.26 3.61 11.67
C GLN A 179 22.90 4.28 11.90
N LEU A 180 22.85 5.39 12.65
CA LEU A 180 21.59 6.12 12.84
C LEU A 180 21.04 6.65 11.52
N THR A 181 21.90 7.20 10.67
CA THR A 181 21.50 7.70 9.34
C THR A 181 20.87 6.60 8.49
N PHE A 182 21.45 5.39 8.53
CA PHE A 182 20.87 4.23 7.86
C PHE A 182 19.49 3.86 8.42
N LEU A 183 19.34 3.76 9.75
CA LEU A 183 18.08 3.38 10.39
C LEU A 183 16.96 4.40 10.15
N ALA A 184 17.29 5.70 10.25
CA ALA A 184 16.35 6.78 9.97
C ALA A 184 15.88 6.74 8.51
N ARG A 185 16.79 6.46 7.56
CA ARG A 185 16.45 6.27 6.14
C ARG A 185 15.50 5.09 5.95
N VAL A 186 15.77 3.94 6.59
CA VAL A 186 14.90 2.75 6.50
C VAL A 186 13.48 3.07 6.99
N LEU A 187 13.34 3.70 8.17
CA LEU A 187 12.03 4.10 8.71
C LEU A 187 11.28 5.05 7.75
N ARG A 188 12.00 6.05 7.21
CA ARG A 188 11.43 7.05 6.30
C ARG A 188 11.01 6.45 4.96
N GLU A 189 11.84 5.61 4.36
CA GLU A 189 11.58 4.98 3.07
C GLU A 189 10.43 3.97 3.18
N ALA A 190 10.43 3.13 4.22
CA ALA A 190 9.33 2.21 4.48
C ALA A 190 8.00 2.96 4.68
N SER A 191 8.01 4.07 5.44
CA SER A 191 6.83 4.91 5.62
C SER A 191 6.37 5.52 4.30
N THR A 192 7.28 6.05 3.48
CA THR A 192 6.96 6.65 2.17
C THR A 192 6.33 5.63 1.22
N ILE A 193 6.91 4.43 1.14
CA ILE A 193 6.39 3.34 0.30
C ILE A 193 5.02 2.88 0.80
N THR A 194 4.85 2.72 2.11
CA THR A 194 3.56 2.33 2.71
C THR A 194 2.46 3.35 2.42
N ILE A 195 2.77 4.65 2.55
CA ILE A 195 1.85 5.72 2.20
C ILE A 195 1.50 5.63 0.70
N SER A 196 2.48 5.40 -0.17
CA SER A 196 2.28 5.29 -1.62
C SER A 196 1.35 4.13 -1.97
N ILE A 197 1.64 2.93 -1.49
CA ILE A 197 0.83 1.72 -1.72
C ILE A 197 -0.59 1.91 -1.17
N SER A 198 -0.72 2.49 0.03
CA SER A 198 -2.03 2.82 0.61
C SER A 198 -2.82 3.78 -0.26
N ARG A 199 -2.18 4.78 -0.88
CA ARG A 199 -2.84 5.66 -1.85
C ARG A 199 -3.28 4.88 -3.09
N CYS A 200 -2.41 4.03 -3.64
CA CYS A 200 -2.75 3.24 -4.82
C CYS A 200 -3.95 2.33 -4.56
N LEU A 201 -4.00 1.65 -3.41
CA LEU A 201 -5.14 0.86 -2.96
C LEU A 201 -6.43 1.71 -2.83
N LEU A 202 -6.36 2.86 -2.16
CA LEU A 202 -7.54 3.75 -2.00
C LEU A 202 -8.02 4.33 -3.35
N VAL A 203 -7.10 4.58 -4.28
CA VAL A 203 -7.44 5.02 -5.64
C VAL A 203 -8.03 3.87 -6.45
N PHE A 204 -7.55 2.64 -6.30
CA PHE A 204 -8.18 1.45 -6.89
C PHE A 204 -9.64 1.31 -6.43
N LEU A 205 -9.89 1.52 -5.14
CA LEU A 205 -11.23 1.54 -4.54
C LEU A 205 -12.07 2.77 -4.90
N SER A 206 -11.48 3.77 -5.58
CA SER A 206 -12.20 4.96 -6.02
C SER A 206 -13.07 4.62 -7.22
N MET A 207 -14.35 4.37 -6.95
CA MET A 207 -15.31 3.96 -7.97
C MET A 207 -15.80 5.18 -8.76
N PRO A 208 -15.78 5.14 -10.11
CA PRO A 208 -16.30 6.23 -10.93
C PRO A 208 -17.83 6.33 -10.87
N THR A 209 -18.38 7.47 -11.28
CA THR A 209 -19.82 7.69 -11.30
C THR A 209 -20.49 6.75 -12.31
N LEU A 210 -21.62 6.14 -11.94
CA LEU A 210 -22.50 5.53 -12.94
C LEU A 210 -23.04 6.65 -13.84
N GLY A 211 -22.77 6.55 -15.14
CA GLY A 211 -23.25 7.54 -16.10
C GLY A 211 -24.73 7.34 -16.36
N THR A 212 -25.57 8.24 -15.86
CA THR A 212 -26.96 8.37 -16.33
C THR A 212 -27.00 9.30 -17.53
N LYS A 213 -27.43 8.81 -18.70
CA LYS A 213 -27.83 9.65 -19.83
C LYS A 213 -29.03 10.51 -19.38
N GLY A 214 -28.81 11.69 -18.81
CA GLY A 214 -29.91 12.57 -18.40
C GLY A 214 -29.69 13.55 -17.25
N SER A 215 -28.51 13.63 -16.63
CA SER A 215 -28.23 14.71 -15.65
C SER A 215 -27.03 15.53 -16.09
N SER A 216 -27.23 16.35 -17.13
CA SER A 216 -26.51 17.61 -17.21
C SER A 216 -27.19 18.56 -16.21
N LEU A 217 -26.44 19.54 -15.70
CA LEU A 217 -26.85 20.50 -14.67
C LEU A 217 -26.69 19.98 -13.23
N ILE A 218 -25.44 19.82 -12.78
CA ILE A 218 -24.80 20.64 -11.73
C ILE A 218 -23.40 20.01 -11.51
N SER A 219 -22.40 20.52 -12.21
CA SER A 219 -20.99 20.18 -11.95
C SER A 219 -20.17 21.45 -11.78
N LYS A 220 -20.46 22.19 -10.70
CA LYS A 220 -19.53 23.18 -10.12
C LYS A 220 -18.89 22.65 -8.83
N LEU A 221 -18.71 21.34 -8.71
CA LEU A 221 -17.78 20.79 -7.73
C LEU A 221 -16.39 20.88 -8.35
N LYS A 222 -15.54 21.75 -7.79
CA LYS A 222 -14.10 21.73 -8.12
C LYS A 222 -13.63 20.28 -7.99
N PRO A 223 -13.07 19.66 -9.04
CA PRO A 223 -12.36 18.41 -8.87
C PRO A 223 -11.36 18.65 -7.76
N MET A 224 -11.37 17.81 -6.73
CA MET A 224 -10.26 17.75 -5.80
C MET A 224 -9.01 17.63 -6.68
N VAL A 225 -8.14 18.64 -6.63
CA VAL A 225 -6.97 18.88 -7.52
C VAL A 225 -5.96 17.72 -7.50
N LEU A 226 -6.26 16.62 -6.79
CA LEU A 226 -5.52 15.38 -6.89
C LEU A 226 -5.78 14.58 -8.18
N PHE A 227 -6.90 14.84 -8.88
CA PHE A 227 -7.33 14.02 -10.03
C PHE A 227 -7.39 14.78 -11.38
N SER A 228 -7.02 16.06 -11.45
CA SER A 228 -7.19 16.88 -12.67
C SER A 228 -6.07 16.74 -13.72
N SER A 229 -5.15 15.79 -13.58
CA SER A 229 -4.09 15.54 -14.58
C SER A 229 -4.16 14.13 -15.21
N GLN A 230 -5.25 13.39 -15.02
CA GLN A 230 -5.47 12.15 -15.76
C GLN A 230 -6.06 12.49 -17.13
N LYS A 231 -5.18 12.63 -18.13
CA LYS A 231 -5.58 12.39 -19.52
C LYS A 231 -6.19 11.00 -19.60
N GLU A 232 -7.35 10.90 -20.23
CA GLU A 232 -8.03 9.65 -20.58
C GLU A 232 -7.04 8.67 -21.24
N HIS A 233 -6.50 7.77 -20.45
CA HIS A 233 -5.87 6.55 -20.94
C HIS A 233 -6.63 5.36 -20.35
N LYS A 234 -6.94 4.43 -21.24
CA LYS A 234 -7.85 3.30 -21.10
C LYS A 234 -7.26 2.19 -20.22
N ASN A 235 -6.85 2.51 -19.00
CA ASN A 235 -6.48 1.51 -17.99
C ASN A 235 -7.65 1.39 -17.02
N THR A 236 -8.48 0.38 -17.24
CA THR A 236 -9.69 0.18 -16.46
C THR A 236 -9.35 -0.51 -15.14
N ASN A 237 -9.51 0.21 -14.03
CA ASN A 237 -9.58 -0.46 -12.73
C ASN A 237 -10.86 -1.33 -12.71
N GLY A 238 -10.83 -2.51 -12.09
CA GLY A 238 -11.97 -3.45 -12.14
C GLY A 238 -13.28 -2.86 -11.59
N VAL A 239 -13.17 -1.87 -10.69
CA VAL A 239 -14.29 -1.12 -10.11
C VAL A 239 -14.94 -0.16 -11.14
N ALA A 240 -14.17 0.41 -12.06
CA ALA A 240 -14.65 1.22 -13.16
C ALA A 240 -15.37 0.36 -14.19
N ASP A 241 -14.83 -0.81 -14.50
CA ASP A 241 -15.49 -1.78 -15.38
C ASP A 241 -16.84 -2.21 -14.80
N LEU A 242 -16.90 -2.42 -13.48
CA LEU A 242 -18.17 -2.71 -12.82
C LEU A 242 -19.16 -1.55 -12.99
N SER A 243 -18.73 -0.32 -12.72
CA SER A 243 -19.59 0.86 -12.84
C SER A 243 -20.10 1.06 -14.29
N ASN A 244 -19.26 0.78 -15.28
CA ASN A 244 -19.64 0.81 -16.70
C ASN A 244 -20.64 -0.29 -17.06
N ALA A 245 -20.42 -1.52 -16.58
CA ALA A 245 -21.32 -2.64 -16.81
C ALA A 245 -22.69 -2.40 -16.17
N LEU A 246 -22.74 -1.89 -14.94
CA LEU A 246 -23.98 -1.54 -14.26
C LEU A 246 -24.72 -0.37 -14.94
N SER A 247 -24.00 0.64 -15.43
CA SER A 247 -24.60 1.75 -16.19
C SER A 247 -25.23 1.26 -17.49
N SER A 248 -24.56 0.32 -18.18
CA SER A 248 -25.10 -0.32 -19.38
C SER A 248 -26.37 -1.11 -19.06
N LEU A 249 -26.36 -1.87 -17.96
CA LEU A 249 -27.53 -2.60 -17.48
C LEU A 249 -28.72 -1.67 -17.15
N LEU A 250 -28.48 -0.49 -16.56
CA LEU A 250 -29.55 0.48 -16.29
C LEU A 250 -30.10 1.15 -17.56
N GLY A 251 -29.25 1.34 -18.57
CA GLY A 251 -29.62 2.02 -19.82
C GLY A 251 -30.28 1.13 -20.87
N ARG A 252 -30.53 -0.15 -20.55
CA ARG A 252 -31.07 -1.13 -21.51
C ARG A 252 -32.54 -0.87 -21.82
N GLU A 253 -32.92 -1.03 -23.09
CA GLU A 253 -34.32 -1.05 -23.50
C GLU A 253 -34.98 -2.36 -23.05
N LYS A 254 -36.13 -2.27 -22.37
CA LYS A 254 -36.84 -3.42 -21.79
C LYS A 254 -37.29 -4.50 -22.80
N ASN A 255 -37.18 -4.23 -24.10
CA ASN A 255 -37.66 -5.08 -25.20
C ASN A 255 -36.54 -5.70 -26.07
N ARG A 256 -35.25 -5.52 -25.71
CA ARG A 256 -34.10 -6.05 -26.48
C ARG A 256 -33.52 -7.29 -25.79
N ASP A 257 -32.88 -8.19 -26.54
CA ASP A 257 -32.09 -9.28 -25.95
C ASP A 257 -30.88 -8.71 -25.20
N CYS A 258 -30.96 -8.75 -23.87
CA CYS A 258 -29.96 -8.20 -22.95
C CYS A 258 -29.04 -9.27 -22.35
N ASN A 259 -29.05 -10.51 -22.87
CA ASN A 259 -28.26 -11.61 -22.33
C ASN A 259 -26.75 -11.28 -22.27
N GLY A 260 -26.24 -10.57 -23.29
CA GLY A 260 -24.84 -10.15 -23.36
C GLY A 260 -24.43 -9.15 -22.27
N GLU A 261 -25.32 -8.24 -21.86
CA GLU A 261 -25.04 -7.24 -20.82
C GLU A 261 -24.99 -7.87 -19.43
N PHE A 262 -25.93 -8.80 -19.15
CA PHE A 262 -25.91 -9.58 -17.91
C PHE A 262 -24.63 -10.42 -17.81
N GLN A 263 -24.26 -11.13 -18.88
CA GLN A 263 -23.04 -11.93 -18.90
C GLN A 263 -21.78 -11.07 -18.77
N ARG A 264 -21.78 -9.85 -19.33
CA ARG A 264 -20.69 -8.89 -19.14
C ARG A 264 -20.56 -8.48 -17.68
N ALA A 265 -21.67 -8.09 -17.04
CA ALA A 265 -21.65 -7.69 -15.64
C ALA A 265 -21.22 -8.82 -14.70
N LEU A 266 -21.69 -10.05 -14.93
CA LEU A 266 -21.25 -11.23 -14.16
C LEU A 266 -19.76 -11.48 -14.28
N ARG A 267 -19.20 -11.47 -15.50
CA ARG A 267 -17.74 -11.64 -15.71
C ARG A 267 -16.93 -10.58 -14.99
N VAL A 268 -17.36 -9.31 -15.05
CA VAL A 268 -16.67 -8.22 -14.36
C VAL A 268 -16.73 -8.39 -12.84
N LEU A 269 -17.88 -8.82 -12.29
CA LEU A 269 -18.03 -9.12 -10.86
C LEU A 269 -17.10 -10.27 -10.43
N GLU A 270 -17.00 -11.33 -11.22
CA GLU A 270 -16.11 -12.47 -10.96
C GLU A 270 -14.64 -12.05 -10.96
N THR A 271 -14.19 -11.34 -11.99
CA THR A 271 -12.81 -10.83 -12.08
C THR A 271 -12.48 -9.88 -10.93
N LEU A 272 -13.40 -8.97 -10.59
CA LEU A 272 -13.19 -8.04 -9.49
C LEU A 272 -13.15 -8.78 -8.13
N ASN A 273 -13.90 -9.88 -7.97
CA ASN A 273 -13.89 -10.63 -6.71
C ASN A 273 -12.53 -11.27 -6.45
N VAL A 274 -11.91 -11.86 -7.49
CA VAL A 274 -10.54 -12.41 -7.39
C VAL A 274 -9.53 -11.32 -7.01
N ASN A 275 -9.66 -10.15 -7.63
CA ASN A 275 -8.81 -8.99 -7.30
C ASN A 275 -8.98 -8.54 -5.85
N ILE A 276 -10.21 -8.51 -5.34
CA ILE A 276 -10.50 -8.13 -3.95
C ILE A 276 -9.93 -9.15 -2.98
N ASP A 277 -10.10 -10.46 -3.22
CA ASP A 277 -9.58 -11.51 -2.34
C ASP A 277 -8.05 -11.40 -2.16
N GLY A 278 -7.31 -11.15 -3.24
CA GLY A 278 -5.87 -10.95 -3.16
C GLY A 278 -5.47 -9.65 -2.43
N LEU A 279 -6.22 -8.56 -2.66
CA LEU A 279 -5.97 -7.28 -1.97
C LEU A 279 -6.27 -7.37 -0.47
N GLU A 280 -7.35 -8.06 -0.08
CA GLU A 280 -7.70 -8.34 1.32
C GLU A 280 -6.56 -9.11 2.01
N GLY A 281 -6.06 -10.18 1.38
CA GLY A 281 -4.95 -10.98 1.93
C GLY A 281 -3.66 -10.18 2.13
N GLY A 282 -3.25 -9.41 1.11
CA GLY A 282 -2.07 -8.54 1.18
C GLY A 282 -2.21 -7.45 2.25
N LEU A 283 -3.37 -6.81 2.32
CA LEU A 283 -3.65 -5.75 3.29
C LEU A 283 -3.68 -6.28 4.73
N ASP A 284 -4.27 -7.45 4.96
CA ASP A 284 -4.26 -8.13 6.25
C ASP A 284 -2.83 -8.50 6.69
N CYS A 285 -1.98 -8.90 5.74
CA CYS A 285 -0.57 -9.16 6.01
C CYS A 285 0.13 -7.89 6.51
N ILE A 286 -0.01 -6.78 5.78
CA ILE A 286 0.57 -5.49 6.15
C ILE A 286 0.03 -4.98 7.47
N TYR A 287 -1.27 -5.08 7.72
CA TYR A 287 -1.87 -4.67 8.98
C TYR A 287 -1.21 -5.39 10.15
N ARG A 288 -1.02 -6.72 10.06
CA ARG A 288 -0.32 -7.50 11.10
C ARG A 288 1.14 -7.08 11.25
N CYS A 289 1.88 -6.88 10.17
CA CYS A 289 3.27 -6.44 10.21
C CYS A 289 3.43 -5.06 10.87
N LEU A 290 2.52 -4.12 10.57
CA LEU A 290 2.48 -2.80 11.20
C LEU A 290 2.19 -2.87 12.70
N VAL A 291 1.23 -3.72 13.12
CA VAL A 291 0.94 -3.96 14.55
C VAL A 291 2.17 -4.51 15.26
N LYS A 292 2.84 -5.52 14.69
CA LYS A 292 4.07 -6.09 15.26
C LYS A 292 5.19 -5.05 15.41
N ASN A 293 5.45 -4.28 14.36
CA ASN A 293 6.46 -3.21 14.39
C ASN A 293 6.11 -2.16 15.46
N ARG A 294 4.83 -1.77 15.56
CA ARG A 294 4.36 -0.86 16.61
C ARG A 294 4.62 -1.42 18.01
N VAL A 295 4.31 -2.69 18.26
CA VAL A 295 4.58 -3.34 19.56
C VAL A 295 6.08 -3.36 19.84
N SER A 296 6.92 -3.67 18.84
CA SER A 296 8.38 -3.63 18.98
C SER A 296 8.87 -2.23 19.41
N PHE A 297 8.41 -1.17 18.73
CA PHE A 297 8.77 0.20 19.08
C PHE A 297 8.24 0.63 20.46
N LEU A 298 7.03 0.23 20.85
CA LEU A 298 6.53 0.49 22.20
C LEU A 298 7.42 -0.17 23.26
N ASN A 299 7.80 -1.43 23.03
CA ASN A 299 8.66 -2.15 23.94
C ASN A 299 10.04 -1.48 24.10
N MET A 300 10.59 -0.89 23.04
CA MET A 300 11.85 -0.14 23.12
C MET A 300 11.77 1.08 24.03
N LEU A 301 10.66 1.84 23.99
CA LEU A 301 10.49 3.04 24.80
C LEU A 301 10.17 2.74 26.28
N THR A 302 9.77 1.51 26.58
CA THR A 302 9.40 1.09 27.94
C THR A 302 10.48 0.33 28.69
N GLN A 303 11.60 0.00 28.03
CA GLN A 303 12.75 -0.71 28.62
C GLN A 303 13.81 0.27 29.12
#